data_AF-A0AA40AJW3-F1
#
_entry.id   AF-A0AA40AJW3-F1
#
_cell.length_a   1.000
_cell.length_b   1.000
_cell.length_c   1.000
_cell.angle_alpha   90.00
_cell.angle_beta   90.00
_cell.angle_gamma   90.00
#
_symmetry.space_group_name_H-M   'P 1'
#
loop_
_entity.id
_entity.type
_entity.pdbx_description
1 polymer ?
#
loop_
_entity_poly.entity_id
_entity_poly.type
_entity_poly.pdbx_seq_one_letter_code
_entity_poly.pdbx_strand_id
1 'polypeptide(L)'
;MRGTQRRRTASIPDVPAHIMVLRSRELNNLTSGPNYMPIASQALSPEYFPFIESFSLAYVPEYGVVKIRNIPFGANRQEMIACLGRNSKILSDTMEPVHIIVDRVNGKTLDVYVEFLTLKDALNAATRHHDAVKRGHYTRLRNRPVVLEVSTQAALMESLFPYARSVKWEGARPEIQDNPSKGANGTKDMSFQGFVTEEEMIMLVKHAEIPGRVGLLFFTMFYYAFVPFSKDSPQRIYECMISTLKKMPWYMTDHITIRQRHSIYDATYTLIEILQNSIRSLVNVDLLTPQLLRRLVTAAMLCPGFSVTQKDCIAALAILDAPTSKSFNQPEHADQWNHLLTLCPRLNIPTDLLDWYIAIIREETIMHAQEQADHSREMSAELTTFASAAHGYFGFLGREIGMPKGPAYDSMTLAQAAQLEISAMQRVILRALARRH
;
A
#
# COMPACT_ATOMS: atom_id res chain seq x y z
N MET A 1 -63.79 27.72 -21.98
CA MET A 1 -63.30 26.33 -21.85
C MET A 1 -61.79 26.33 -22.00
N ARG A 2 -61.05 26.32 -20.89
CA ARG A 2 -59.57 26.16 -20.87
C ARG A 2 -59.28 24.73 -20.47
N GLY A 3 -58.77 23.93 -21.41
CA GLY A 3 -58.34 22.56 -21.17
C GLY A 3 -56.95 22.55 -20.52
N THR A 4 -56.89 22.29 -19.23
CA THR A 4 -55.66 21.96 -18.50
C THR A 4 -55.21 20.56 -18.88
N GLN A 5 -54.19 20.47 -19.74
CA GLN A 5 -53.53 19.22 -20.12
C GLN A 5 -52.59 18.82 -18.98
N ARG A 6 -53.08 17.95 -18.07
CA ARG A 6 -52.25 17.29 -17.05
C ARG A 6 -51.15 16.47 -17.75
N ARG A 7 -49.89 16.87 -17.60
CA ARG A 7 -48.73 16.01 -17.89
C ARG A 7 -48.88 14.74 -17.07
N ARG A 8 -49.07 13.60 -17.74
CA ARG A 8 -48.96 12.26 -17.14
C ARG A 8 -47.50 12.04 -16.78
N THR A 9 -47.19 11.94 -15.49
CA THR A 9 -45.95 11.33 -15.00
C THR A 9 -45.97 9.86 -15.43
N ALA A 10 -45.09 9.46 -16.34
CA ALA A 10 -44.91 8.06 -16.67
C ALA A 10 -44.39 7.35 -15.42
N SER A 11 -45.13 6.38 -14.89
CA SER A 11 -44.65 5.48 -13.85
C SER A 11 -43.49 4.69 -14.42
N ILE A 12 -42.30 4.84 -13.84
CA ILE A 12 -41.14 4.00 -14.15
C ILE A 12 -41.54 2.55 -13.82
N PRO A 13 -41.32 1.58 -14.73
CA PRO A 13 -41.73 0.21 -14.49
C PRO A 13 -41.01 -0.38 -13.28
N ASP A 14 -41.76 -1.14 -12.49
CA ASP A 14 -41.24 -1.83 -11.31
C ASP A 14 -40.09 -2.78 -11.68
N VAL A 15 -39.02 -2.82 -10.86
CA VAL A 15 -37.93 -3.78 -11.04
C VAL A 15 -38.50 -5.19 -10.96
N PRO A 16 -38.38 -6.03 -12.01
CA PRO A 16 -38.97 -7.36 -12.02
C PRO A 16 -38.51 -8.21 -10.83
N ALA A 17 -39.43 -8.97 -10.22
CA ALA A 17 -39.16 -9.77 -9.03
C ALA A 17 -37.99 -10.76 -9.20
N HIS A 18 -37.81 -11.32 -10.40
CA HIS A 18 -36.69 -12.22 -10.70
C HIS A 18 -35.33 -11.50 -10.65
N ILE A 19 -35.27 -10.19 -10.92
CA ILE A 19 -34.04 -9.39 -10.80
C ILE A 19 -33.78 -9.08 -9.33
N MET A 20 -34.81 -8.75 -8.54
CA MET A 20 -34.65 -8.49 -7.10
C MET A 20 -34.08 -9.70 -6.34
N VAL A 21 -34.44 -10.92 -6.73
CA VAL A 21 -33.89 -12.16 -6.14
C VAL A 21 -32.39 -12.34 -6.42
N LEU A 22 -31.89 -11.80 -7.53
CA LEU A 22 -30.48 -11.90 -7.93
C LEU A 22 -29.60 -10.81 -7.29
N ARG A 23 -30.20 -9.77 -6.71
CA ARG A 23 -29.50 -8.67 -6.04
C ARG A 23 -29.18 -9.00 -4.60
N SER A 24 -28.11 -8.40 -4.10
CA SER A 24 -27.79 -8.38 -2.68
C SER A 24 -28.91 -7.71 -1.87
N ARG A 25 -29.00 -8.11 -0.60
CA ARG A 25 -29.97 -7.54 0.33
C ARG A 25 -29.73 -6.04 0.50
N GLU A 26 -28.46 -5.64 0.54
CA GLU A 26 -28.00 -4.28 0.69
C GLU A 26 -28.47 -3.42 -0.49
N LEU A 27 -28.30 -3.87 -1.73
CA LEU A 27 -28.78 -3.13 -2.91
C LEU A 27 -30.32 -3.03 -2.94
N ASN A 28 -31.02 -4.11 -2.61
CA ASN A 28 -32.48 -4.11 -2.53
C ASN A 28 -32.99 -3.13 -1.46
N ASN A 29 -32.35 -3.07 -0.29
CA ASN A 29 -32.69 -2.13 0.77
C ASN A 29 -32.42 -0.68 0.34
N LEU A 30 -31.27 -0.43 -0.28
CA LEU A 30 -30.89 0.91 -0.74
C LEU A 30 -31.87 1.43 -1.80
N THR A 31 -32.28 0.58 -2.73
CA THR A 31 -33.16 0.94 -3.86
C THR A 31 -34.64 0.72 -3.56
N SER A 32 -35.03 0.54 -2.30
CA SER A 32 -36.43 0.36 -1.88
C SER A 32 -37.26 1.64 -1.86
N GLY A 33 -36.63 2.80 -2.09
CA GLY A 33 -37.29 4.11 -2.11
C GLY A 33 -38.21 4.34 -3.32
N PRO A 34 -38.97 5.45 -3.33
CA PRO A 34 -39.77 5.85 -4.49
C PRO A 34 -38.89 5.91 -5.76
N ASN A 35 -39.39 5.41 -6.88
CA ASN A 35 -38.66 5.33 -8.17
C ASN A 35 -37.37 4.47 -8.14
N TYR A 36 -37.23 3.56 -7.18
CA TYR A 36 -36.02 2.73 -7.02
C TYR A 36 -34.74 3.51 -6.71
N MET A 37 -34.88 4.71 -6.13
CA MET A 37 -33.76 5.59 -5.81
C MET A 37 -33.70 5.86 -4.30
N PRO A 38 -32.51 5.75 -3.68
CA PRO A 38 -32.33 6.13 -2.28
C PRO A 38 -32.40 7.65 -2.08
N ILE A 39 -32.66 8.07 -0.84
CA ILE A 39 -32.39 9.44 -0.40
C ILE A 39 -30.88 9.63 -0.28
N ALA A 40 -30.37 10.83 -0.60
CA ALA A 40 -28.94 11.13 -0.58
C ALA A 40 -28.25 10.82 0.77
N SER A 41 -28.91 11.09 1.90
CA SER A 41 -28.38 10.75 3.23
C SER A 41 -28.21 9.25 3.45
N GLN A 42 -29.11 8.43 2.89
CA GLN A 42 -29.02 6.96 2.97
C GLN A 42 -27.88 6.45 2.07
N ALA A 43 -27.79 6.93 0.84
CA ALA A 43 -26.75 6.54 -0.11
C ALA A 43 -25.33 6.93 0.33
N LEU A 44 -25.17 8.01 1.09
CA LEU A 44 -23.87 8.42 1.62
C LEU A 44 -23.61 7.90 3.04
N SER A 45 -24.51 7.12 3.62
CA SER A 45 -24.30 6.54 4.94
C SER A 45 -23.20 5.47 4.92
N PRO A 46 -22.43 5.29 6.02
CA PRO A 46 -21.38 4.28 6.10
C PRO A 46 -21.86 2.83 5.91
N GLU A 47 -23.17 2.58 6.04
CA GLU A 47 -23.77 1.26 5.80
C GLU A 47 -23.73 0.89 4.31
N TYR A 48 -24.02 1.84 3.42
CA TYR A 48 -24.17 1.60 1.98
C TYR A 48 -23.02 2.14 1.14
N PHE A 49 -22.35 3.21 1.57
CA PHE A 49 -21.27 3.83 0.81
C PHE A 49 -20.09 2.85 0.66
N PRO A 50 -19.72 2.45 -0.58
CA PRO A 50 -18.84 1.29 -0.78
C PRO A 50 -17.36 1.66 -0.86
N PHE A 51 -17.02 2.96 -0.84
CA PHE A 51 -15.64 3.43 -0.99
C PHE A 51 -15.06 3.82 0.37
N ILE A 52 -13.83 3.39 0.62
CA ILE A 52 -13.05 3.76 1.80
C ILE A 52 -11.65 4.20 1.37
N GLU A 53 -10.99 4.98 2.21
CA GLU A 53 -9.57 5.28 2.05
C GLU A 53 -8.75 4.02 2.32
N SER A 54 -7.89 3.61 1.37
CA SER A 54 -7.11 2.37 1.47
C SER A 54 -6.19 2.35 2.69
N PHE A 55 -5.71 3.51 3.11
CA PHE A 55 -4.83 3.70 4.25
C PHE A 55 -5.53 3.59 5.61
N SER A 56 -6.86 3.70 5.66
CA SER A 56 -7.63 3.40 6.88
C SER A 56 -7.53 1.92 7.29
N LEU A 57 -7.10 1.05 6.36
CA LEU A 57 -6.81 -0.37 6.62
C LEU A 57 -5.45 -0.58 7.29
N ALA A 58 -4.61 0.46 7.43
CA ALA A 58 -3.32 0.35 8.08
C ALA A 58 -3.49 0.15 9.60
N TYR A 59 -2.84 -0.87 10.12
CA TYR A 59 -2.85 -1.21 11.55
C TYR A 59 -1.54 -0.74 12.20
N VAL A 60 -1.63 -0.21 13.42
CA VAL A 60 -0.46 0.13 14.24
C VAL A 60 -0.12 -1.08 15.13
N PRO A 61 1.01 -1.78 14.87
CA PRO A 61 1.35 -2.96 15.65
C PRO A 61 1.90 -2.63 17.04
N GLU A 62 1.46 -3.41 18.03
CA GLU A 62 2.01 -3.44 19.38
C GLU A 62 2.42 -4.87 19.73
N TYR A 63 3.70 -5.20 19.50
CA TYR A 63 4.25 -6.53 19.71
C TYR A 63 5.44 -6.50 20.68
N GLY A 64 5.75 -7.65 21.27
CA GLY A 64 7.02 -7.82 21.97
C GLY A 64 8.16 -7.93 20.96
N VAL A 65 9.32 -7.32 21.22
CA VAL A 65 10.43 -7.34 20.26
C VAL A 65 11.70 -7.84 20.93
N VAL A 66 12.42 -8.74 20.24
CA VAL A 66 13.79 -9.13 20.60
C VAL A 66 14.73 -8.70 19.50
N LYS A 67 15.84 -8.08 19.88
CA LYS A 67 16.95 -7.73 19.02
C LYS A 67 18.02 -8.81 19.09
N ILE A 68 18.41 -9.33 17.93
CA ILE A 68 19.50 -10.30 17.76
C ILE A 68 20.69 -9.57 17.15
N ARG A 69 21.77 -9.48 17.91
CA ARG A 69 23.02 -8.83 17.48
C ARG A 69 24.05 -9.87 17.04
N ASN A 70 25.09 -9.40 16.36
CA ASN A 70 26.25 -10.20 15.96
C ASN A 70 25.88 -11.35 14.99
N ILE A 71 24.89 -11.14 14.12
CA ILE A 71 24.45 -12.18 13.16
C ILE A 71 25.47 -12.40 12.03
N PRO A 72 25.66 -13.64 11.53
CA PRO A 72 26.54 -13.87 10.39
C PRO A 72 25.95 -13.30 9.08
N PHE A 73 26.82 -12.96 8.12
CA PHE A 73 26.40 -12.38 6.84
C PHE A 73 25.50 -13.29 6.02
N GLY A 74 25.62 -14.61 6.12
CA GLY A 74 24.75 -15.54 5.40
C GLY A 74 23.48 -15.93 6.17
N ALA A 75 23.26 -15.37 7.36
CA ALA A 75 22.19 -15.83 8.23
C ALA A 75 20.82 -15.58 7.63
N ASN A 76 19.99 -16.61 7.60
CA ASN A 76 18.67 -16.57 6.99
C ASN A 76 17.55 -16.49 8.03
N ARG A 77 16.34 -16.15 7.58
CA ARG A 77 15.14 -16.04 8.41
C ARG A 77 14.87 -17.31 9.23
N GLN A 78 15.02 -18.49 8.64
CA GLN A 78 14.72 -19.76 9.31
C GLN A 78 15.70 -20.06 10.44
N GLU A 79 16.98 -19.70 10.26
CA GLU A 79 18.00 -19.77 11.30
C GLU A 79 17.66 -18.84 12.48
N MET A 80 17.10 -17.65 12.22
CA MET A 80 16.64 -16.74 13.29
C MET A 80 15.51 -17.35 14.12
N ILE A 81 14.52 -17.96 13.45
CA ILE A 81 13.40 -18.62 14.12
C ILE A 81 13.88 -19.84 14.92
N ALA A 82 14.76 -20.65 14.33
CA ALA A 82 15.34 -21.83 14.99
C ALA A 82 16.16 -21.45 16.23
N CYS A 83 16.92 -20.35 16.16
CA CYS A 83 17.72 -19.80 17.25
C CYS A 83 16.88 -19.44 18.50
N LEU A 84 15.65 -18.95 18.30
CA LEU A 84 14.72 -18.60 19.37
C LEU A 84 14.00 -19.81 19.97
N GLY A 85 14.01 -20.95 19.28
CA GLY A 85 13.40 -22.20 19.69
C GLY A 85 11.90 -22.29 19.42
N ARG A 86 11.37 -23.53 19.43
CA ARG A 86 9.97 -23.83 19.05
C ARG A 86 8.90 -23.18 19.94
N ASN A 87 9.23 -22.93 21.22
CA ASN A 87 8.32 -22.36 22.21
C ASN A 87 8.57 -20.85 22.42
N SER A 88 8.92 -20.15 21.35
CA SER A 88 9.24 -18.72 21.39
C SER A 88 8.00 -17.84 21.30
N LYS A 89 6.84 -18.32 20.83
CA LYS A 89 5.61 -17.51 20.66
C LYS A 89 5.83 -16.28 19.76
N ILE A 90 6.66 -16.45 18.72
CA ILE A 90 6.83 -15.53 17.60
C ILE A 90 5.50 -15.40 16.84
N LEU A 91 5.24 -14.27 16.19
CA LEU A 91 4.05 -14.12 15.34
C LEU A 91 4.05 -15.15 14.19
N SER A 92 2.89 -15.32 13.56
CA SER A 92 2.77 -16.20 12.39
C SER A 92 3.61 -15.71 11.21
N ASP A 93 4.04 -16.64 10.36
CA ASP A 93 4.82 -16.30 9.15
C ASP A 93 4.10 -15.30 8.23
N THR A 94 2.77 -15.33 8.20
CA THR A 94 1.93 -14.39 7.44
C THR A 94 2.07 -12.93 7.87
N MET A 95 2.49 -12.70 9.11
CA MET A 95 2.71 -11.37 9.69
C MET A 95 4.15 -10.86 9.48
N GLU A 96 5.02 -11.69 8.89
CA GLU A 96 6.41 -11.36 8.61
C GLU A 96 7.21 -10.87 9.85
N PRO A 97 7.28 -11.66 10.94
CA PRO A 97 7.83 -11.23 12.24
C PRO A 97 9.34 -11.00 12.29
N VAL A 98 10.09 -11.42 11.28
CA VAL A 98 11.56 -11.38 11.30
C VAL A 98 12.02 -10.25 10.37
N HIS A 99 12.66 -9.24 10.95
CA HIS A 99 13.15 -8.06 10.26
C HIS A 99 14.68 -8.04 10.28
N ILE A 100 15.29 -8.47 9.18
CA ILE A 100 16.74 -8.35 8.98
C ILE A 100 17.01 -6.93 8.47
N ILE A 101 17.65 -6.10 9.29
CA ILE A 101 17.89 -4.70 8.92
C ILE A 101 19.04 -4.63 7.93
N VAL A 102 18.79 -3.94 6.82
CA VAL A 102 19.77 -3.65 5.77
C VAL A 102 19.78 -2.14 5.57
N ASP A 103 20.95 -1.55 5.56
CA ASP A 103 21.12 -0.18 5.09
C ASP A 103 20.88 -0.13 3.58
N ARG A 104 19.80 0.53 3.16
CA ARG A 104 19.34 0.56 1.77
C ARG A 104 20.34 1.23 0.83
N VAL A 105 21.21 2.10 1.35
CA VAL A 105 22.18 2.84 0.55
C VAL A 105 23.41 1.99 0.26
N ASN A 106 24.01 1.37 1.29
CA ASN A 106 25.27 0.60 1.13
C ASN A 106 25.11 -0.93 1.13
N GLY A 107 23.89 -1.46 1.34
CA GLY A 107 23.60 -2.88 1.33
C GLY A 107 24.11 -3.65 2.55
N LYS A 108 24.69 -2.98 3.54
CA LYS A 108 25.25 -3.63 4.74
C LYS A 108 24.12 -4.13 5.63
N THR A 109 24.23 -5.38 6.05
CA THR A 109 23.33 -5.96 7.05
C THR A 109 23.74 -5.54 8.46
N LEU A 110 22.75 -5.13 9.25
CA LEU A 110 22.90 -4.69 10.62
C LEU A 110 22.36 -5.77 11.58
N ASP A 111 21.57 -5.37 12.56
CA ASP A 111 20.96 -6.27 13.54
C ASP A 111 19.64 -6.86 12.99
N VAL A 112 19.13 -7.90 13.66
CA VAL A 112 17.83 -8.51 13.36
C VAL A 112 16.87 -8.21 14.48
N TYR A 113 15.62 -7.93 14.16
CA TYR A 113 14.54 -7.84 15.13
C TYR A 113 13.52 -8.93 14.86
N VAL A 114 13.00 -9.54 15.93
CA VAL A 114 11.95 -10.55 15.84
C VAL A 114 10.78 -10.15 16.73
N GLU A 115 9.58 -10.17 16.16
CA GLU A 115 8.33 -9.82 16.84
C GLU A 115 7.63 -11.05 17.46
N PHE A 116 7.10 -10.83 18.66
CA PHE A 116 6.47 -11.80 19.53
C PHE A 116 5.03 -11.37 19.83
N LEU A 117 4.16 -12.34 20.14
CA LEU A 117 2.77 -12.07 20.50
C LEU A 117 2.64 -11.08 21.65
N THR A 118 3.50 -11.16 22.66
CA THR A 118 3.49 -10.27 23.82
C THR A 118 4.90 -9.87 24.25
N LEU A 119 5.01 -8.74 24.97
CA LEU A 119 6.27 -8.33 25.62
C LEU A 119 6.78 -9.41 26.59
N LYS A 120 5.87 -10.08 27.31
CA LYS A 120 6.23 -11.17 28.23
C LYS A 120 6.94 -12.32 27.51
N ASP A 121 6.50 -12.67 26.30
CA ASP A 121 7.13 -13.72 25.52
C ASP A 121 8.53 -13.32 25.04
N ALA A 122 8.71 -12.06 24.63
CA ALA A 122 10.02 -11.51 24.29
C ALA A 122 10.99 -11.51 25.49
N LEU A 123 10.51 -11.08 26.67
CA LEU A 123 11.27 -11.14 27.93
C LEU A 123 11.71 -12.57 28.24
N ASN A 124 10.77 -13.53 28.19
CA ASN A 124 11.07 -14.93 28.44
C ASN A 124 12.11 -15.49 27.46
N ALA A 125 12.06 -15.12 26.18
CA ALA A 125 13.04 -15.54 25.19
C ALA A 125 14.44 -15.01 25.51
N ALA A 126 14.57 -13.72 25.84
CA ALA A 126 15.85 -13.12 26.20
C ALA A 126 16.40 -13.66 27.54
N THR A 127 15.55 -13.82 28.57
CA THR A 127 15.97 -14.38 29.86
C THR A 127 16.47 -15.81 29.71
N ARG A 128 15.77 -16.66 28.93
CA ARG A 128 16.24 -18.04 28.65
C ARG A 128 17.61 -18.05 27.99
N HIS A 129 17.85 -17.15 27.04
CA HIS A 129 19.16 -17.01 26.40
C HIS A 129 20.23 -16.56 27.40
N HIS A 130 19.94 -15.55 28.22
CA HIS A 130 20.87 -15.07 29.25
C HIS A 130 21.24 -16.16 30.27
N ASP A 131 20.26 -16.94 30.72
CA ASP A 131 20.47 -18.05 31.65
C ASP A 131 21.23 -19.21 31.01
N ALA A 132 21.09 -19.42 29.70
CA ALA A 132 21.91 -20.38 28.96
C ALA A 132 23.37 -19.90 28.87
N VAL A 133 23.59 -18.62 28.53
CA VAL A 133 24.92 -18.01 28.45
C VAL A 133 25.64 -18.08 29.81
N LYS A 134 24.94 -17.76 30.92
CA LYS A 134 25.48 -17.90 32.28
C LYS A 134 25.92 -19.34 32.62
N ARG A 135 25.24 -20.34 32.07
CA ARG A 135 25.59 -21.76 32.21
C ARG A 135 26.69 -22.22 31.24
N GLY A 136 27.30 -21.30 30.48
CA GLY A 136 28.33 -21.60 29.49
C GLY A 136 27.77 -22.06 28.12
N HIS A 137 26.46 -22.05 27.94
CA HIS A 137 25.81 -22.43 26.68
C HIS A 137 25.50 -21.20 25.85
N TYR A 138 26.37 -20.92 24.88
CA TYR A 138 26.18 -19.81 23.93
C TYR A 138 25.28 -20.24 22.78
N THR A 139 24.20 -19.50 22.56
CA THR A 139 23.43 -19.64 21.33
C THR A 139 24.28 -19.16 20.15
N ARG A 140 24.45 -20.04 19.15
CA ARG A 140 25.26 -19.77 17.97
C ARG A 140 24.39 -19.80 16.72
N LEU A 141 24.61 -18.83 15.85
CA LEU A 141 24.16 -18.91 14.46
C LEU A 141 25.36 -19.28 13.62
N ARG A 142 25.30 -20.46 12.99
CA ARG A 142 26.46 -21.08 12.32
C ARG A 142 27.64 -21.13 13.29
N ASN A 143 28.71 -20.38 13.02
CA ASN A 143 29.91 -20.33 13.86
C ASN A 143 30.03 -19.07 14.73
N ARG A 144 29.01 -18.20 14.75
CA ARG A 144 29.06 -16.92 15.46
C ARG A 144 28.16 -16.95 16.70
N PRO A 145 28.67 -16.67 17.91
CA PRO A 145 27.83 -16.50 19.09
C PRO A 145 26.96 -15.26 18.89
N VAL A 146 25.66 -15.37 19.13
CA VAL A 146 24.73 -14.24 19.01
C VAL A 146 24.29 -13.76 20.38
N VAL A 147 23.87 -12.50 20.43
CA VAL A 147 23.37 -11.86 21.65
C VAL A 147 21.90 -11.53 21.42
N LEU A 148 21.03 -12.01 22.31
CA LEU A 148 19.60 -11.72 22.29
C LEU A 148 19.26 -10.72 23.41
N GLU A 149 18.74 -9.57 23.02
CA GLU A 149 18.35 -8.48 23.91
C GLU A 149 16.87 -8.16 23.74
N VAL A 150 16.19 -7.85 24.85
CA VAL A 150 14.83 -7.32 24.80
C VAL A 150 14.89 -5.95 24.15
N SER A 151 13.97 -5.70 23.21
CA SER A 151 13.88 -4.42 22.49
C SER A 151 12.44 -3.93 22.47
N THR A 152 12.23 -2.80 21.81
CA THR A 152 10.92 -2.15 21.69
C THR A 152 10.53 -2.03 20.24
N GLN A 153 9.22 -1.88 20.00
CA GLN A 153 8.71 -1.55 18.67
C GLN A 153 9.33 -0.25 18.14
N ALA A 154 9.56 0.74 19.02
CA ALA A 154 10.20 2.01 18.64
C ALA A 154 11.62 1.81 18.08
N ALA A 155 12.44 1.00 18.76
CA ALA A 155 13.80 0.71 18.29
C ALA A 155 13.83 -0.06 16.96
N LEU A 156 12.85 -0.95 16.74
CA LEU A 156 12.63 -1.60 15.45
C LEU A 156 12.30 -0.58 14.36
N MET A 157 11.33 0.30 14.60
CA MET A 157 10.92 1.33 13.64
C MET A 157 12.06 2.30 13.30
N GLU A 158 12.79 2.76 14.30
CA GLU A 158 13.98 3.60 14.12
C GLU A 158 15.05 2.89 13.27
N SER A 159 15.24 1.58 13.46
CA SER A 159 16.18 0.79 12.66
C SER A 159 15.69 0.52 11.24
N LEU A 160 14.37 0.43 11.02
CA LEU A 160 13.76 0.24 9.71
C LEU A 160 13.71 1.54 8.88
N PHE A 161 13.57 2.69 9.53
CA PHE A 161 13.45 4.00 8.88
C PHE A 161 14.55 4.95 9.36
N PRO A 162 15.84 4.62 9.17
CA PRO A 162 16.96 5.37 9.75
C PRO A 162 17.13 6.78 9.16
N TYR A 163 16.59 7.04 7.96
CA TYR A 163 16.64 8.34 7.30
C TYR A 163 15.39 9.20 7.55
N ALA A 164 14.42 8.72 8.34
CA ALA A 164 13.27 9.49 8.78
C ALA A 164 13.69 10.55 9.81
N ARG A 165 14.24 11.67 9.32
CA ARG A 165 14.70 12.79 10.16
C ARG A 165 13.54 13.44 10.89
N SER A 166 13.80 13.92 12.11
CA SER A 166 12.83 14.62 12.95
C SER A 166 11.59 13.78 13.28
N VAL A 167 11.78 12.47 13.43
CA VAL A 167 10.75 11.53 13.90
C VAL A 167 11.20 10.90 15.20
N LYS A 168 10.34 10.95 16.21
CA LYS A 168 10.47 10.15 17.44
C LYS A 168 9.45 9.02 17.39
N TRP A 169 9.88 7.79 17.65
CA TRP A 169 9.00 6.63 17.61
C TRP A 169 8.44 6.32 19.00
N GLU A 170 7.12 6.35 19.14
CA GLU A 170 6.39 5.84 20.31
C GLU A 170 5.70 4.52 19.94
N GLY A 171 6.36 3.40 20.30
CA GLY A 171 5.96 2.09 19.78
C GLY A 171 6.09 2.04 18.25
N ALA A 172 5.02 1.73 17.54
CA ALA A 172 4.97 1.82 16.07
C ALA A 172 4.50 3.18 15.54
N ARG A 173 4.17 4.14 16.42
CA ARG A 173 3.65 5.45 16.04
C ARG A 173 4.77 6.46 15.87
N PRO A 174 4.90 7.12 14.71
CA PRO A 174 5.81 8.23 14.56
C PRO A 174 5.21 9.52 15.13
N GLU A 175 5.95 10.19 15.99
CA GLU A 175 5.75 11.58 16.37
C GLU A 175 6.69 12.46 15.54
N ILE A 176 6.11 13.24 14.63
CA ILE A 176 6.89 14.16 13.80
C ILE A 176 7.19 15.40 14.62
N GLN A 177 8.47 15.65 14.83
CA GLN A 177 8.95 16.81 15.57
C GLN A 177 9.08 17.99 14.61
N ASP A 178 7.99 18.74 14.48
CA ASP A 178 8.07 20.07 13.91
C ASP A 178 8.77 20.96 14.92
N ASN A 179 10.07 21.21 14.71
CA ASN A 179 10.83 22.17 15.50
C ASN A 179 10.92 23.50 14.73
N PRO A 180 9.97 24.43 14.89
CA PRO A 180 10.07 25.78 14.33
C PRO A 180 11.07 26.68 15.06
N SER A 181 11.60 26.25 16.21
CA SER A 181 12.59 27.01 16.98
C SER A 181 14.01 26.70 16.52
N LYS A 182 14.53 27.60 15.68
CA LYS A 182 15.95 28.02 15.56
C LYS A 182 16.95 26.99 16.06
N GLY A 183 17.56 26.23 15.13
CA GLY A 183 18.86 25.65 15.39
C GLY A 183 19.79 26.76 15.88
N ALA A 184 20.46 26.55 17.01
CA ALA A 184 21.47 27.45 17.55
C ALA A 184 22.61 27.75 16.55
N ASN A 185 22.65 27.05 15.40
CA ASN A 185 23.60 27.21 14.31
C ASN A 185 22.97 27.45 12.92
N GLY A 186 21.71 27.90 12.82
CA GLY A 186 21.16 28.39 11.55
C GLY A 186 21.02 27.39 10.39
N THR A 187 21.17 26.08 10.61
CA THR A 187 20.97 25.09 9.56
C THR A 187 19.48 24.73 9.40
N LYS A 188 18.98 24.91 8.18
CA LYS A 188 17.59 24.68 7.74
C LYS A 188 17.28 23.18 7.53
N ASP A 189 18.15 22.29 7.99
CA ASP A 189 18.28 20.88 7.54
C ASP A 189 17.56 19.85 8.42
N MET A 190 16.76 20.29 9.40
CA MET A 190 16.03 19.42 10.34
C MET A 190 14.52 19.34 10.08
N SER A 191 14.05 19.64 8.86
CA SER A 191 12.66 19.37 8.50
C SER A 191 12.46 17.89 8.16
N PHE A 192 11.30 17.34 8.51
CA PHE A 192 10.89 16.01 8.07
C PHE A 192 10.92 15.90 6.52
N GLN A 193 11.55 14.86 5.99
CA GLN A 193 11.70 14.64 4.53
C GLN A 193 10.90 13.43 4.01
N GLY A 194 10.18 12.75 4.89
CA GLY A 194 9.54 11.46 4.61
C GLY A 194 10.07 10.35 5.52
N PHE A 195 9.32 9.25 5.59
CA PHE A 195 9.75 8.05 6.31
C PHE A 195 10.77 7.22 5.50
N VAL A 196 10.71 7.34 4.18
CA VAL A 196 11.60 6.69 3.21
C VAL A 196 11.89 7.71 2.10
N THR A 197 13.16 7.81 1.69
CA THR A 197 13.54 8.69 0.57
C THR A 197 13.54 7.96 -0.77
N GLU A 198 13.46 8.72 -1.86
CA GLU A 198 13.51 8.17 -3.22
C GLU A 198 14.88 7.52 -3.50
N GLU A 199 15.96 8.11 -2.99
CA GLU A 199 17.32 7.59 -3.12
C GLU A 199 17.46 6.23 -2.42
N GLU A 200 16.84 6.05 -1.24
CA GLU A 200 16.82 4.75 -0.56
C GLU A 200 16.18 3.66 -1.42
N MET A 201 15.06 3.98 -2.11
CA MET A 201 14.35 3.04 -2.97
C MET A 201 15.15 2.73 -4.24
N ILE A 202 15.73 3.74 -4.89
CA ILE A 202 16.60 3.58 -6.06
C ILE A 202 17.81 2.71 -5.71
N MET A 203 18.48 3.00 -4.58
CA MET A 203 19.66 2.22 -4.16
C MET A 203 19.28 0.78 -3.82
N LEU A 204 18.14 0.55 -3.18
CA LEU A 204 17.64 -0.79 -2.88
C LEU A 204 17.45 -1.62 -4.16
N VAL A 205 16.85 -1.05 -5.21
CA VAL A 205 16.69 -1.71 -6.53
C VAL A 205 18.05 -2.02 -7.15
N LYS A 206 18.98 -1.06 -7.17
CA LYS A 206 20.32 -1.25 -7.74
C LYS A 206 21.07 -2.41 -7.07
N HIS A 207 20.92 -2.58 -5.76
CA HIS A 207 21.50 -3.72 -5.05
C HIS A 207 20.94 -5.08 -5.52
N ALA A 208 19.72 -5.13 -6.05
CA ALA A 208 19.11 -6.33 -6.62
C ALA A 208 19.46 -6.58 -8.10
N GLU A 209 19.75 -5.54 -8.88
CA GLU A 209 20.13 -5.68 -10.31
C GLU A 209 21.54 -6.26 -10.51
N ILE A 210 22.44 -5.99 -9.56
CA ILE A 210 23.89 -6.24 -9.65
C ILE A 210 24.39 -7.65 -9.23
N PRO A 211 23.64 -8.62 -8.65
CA PRO A 211 24.24 -9.86 -8.13
C PRO A 211 24.89 -10.82 -9.15
N GLY A 212 24.97 -10.50 -10.45
CA GLY A 212 25.55 -11.40 -11.45
C GLY A 212 25.78 -10.90 -12.88
N ARG A 213 25.57 -9.62 -13.22
CA ARG A 213 25.90 -9.09 -14.55
C ARG A 213 27.31 -8.48 -14.57
N VAL A 214 28.31 -9.36 -14.65
CA VAL A 214 29.62 -9.00 -15.22
C VAL A 214 29.47 -9.09 -16.73
N GLY A 215 29.34 -7.95 -17.40
CA GLY A 215 29.34 -7.92 -18.86
C GLY A 215 28.75 -6.64 -19.42
N LEU A 216 29.63 -5.69 -19.72
CA LEU A 216 29.40 -4.48 -20.53
C LEU A 216 28.37 -3.49 -19.97
N LEU A 217 28.86 -2.51 -19.22
CA LEU A 217 28.68 -1.08 -19.55
C LEU A 217 29.58 -0.24 -18.65
N PHE A 218 30.20 0.76 -19.27
CA PHE A 218 31.35 1.57 -18.82
C PHE A 218 31.13 2.44 -17.55
N PHE A 219 30.06 2.22 -16.78
CA PHE A 219 29.73 2.97 -15.55
C PHE A 219 29.96 2.15 -14.25
N THR A 220 30.71 1.06 -14.34
CA THR A 220 30.81 0.02 -13.31
C THR A 220 31.99 0.18 -12.34
N MET A 221 33.03 0.97 -12.65
CA MET A 221 34.27 0.96 -11.84
C MET A 221 34.16 1.68 -10.49
N PHE A 222 33.32 2.72 -10.36
CA PHE A 222 33.09 3.40 -9.07
C PHE A 222 32.02 2.71 -8.21
N TYR A 223 31.11 1.96 -8.83
CA TYR A 223 29.96 1.33 -8.16
C TYR A 223 30.29 -0.05 -7.57
N TYR A 224 31.20 -0.79 -8.19
CA TYR A 224 31.60 -2.13 -7.74
C TYR A 224 32.28 -2.17 -6.36
N ALA A 225 32.77 -1.03 -5.86
CA ALA A 225 33.30 -0.94 -4.49
C ALA A 225 32.21 -0.94 -3.41
N PHE A 226 30.95 -0.62 -3.75
CA PHE A 226 29.84 -0.45 -2.80
C PHE A 226 28.90 -1.66 -2.68
N VAL A 227 29.08 -2.73 -3.48
CA VAL A 227 28.18 -3.89 -3.53
C VAL A 227 28.81 -5.22 -3.02
N PRO A 228 29.70 -5.28 -2.00
CA PRO A 228 30.23 -6.57 -1.54
C PRO A 228 29.19 -7.36 -0.72
N PHE A 229 28.24 -6.70 -0.06
CA PHE A 229 27.37 -7.34 0.95
C PHE A 229 26.14 -8.06 0.38
N SER A 230 25.62 -7.60 -0.77
CA SER A 230 24.41 -8.18 -1.39
C SER A 230 24.69 -9.50 -2.14
N LYS A 231 25.96 -9.81 -2.44
CA LYS A 231 26.36 -11.00 -3.19
C LYS A 231 26.10 -12.30 -2.43
N ASP A 232 26.42 -12.32 -1.13
CA ASP A 232 26.33 -13.53 -0.30
C ASP A 232 24.92 -13.76 0.29
N SER A 233 24.03 -12.76 0.19
CA SER A 233 22.66 -12.84 0.69
C SER A 233 21.68 -11.96 -0.10
N PRO A 234 21.50 -12.26 -1.41
CA PRO A 234 20.67 -11.45 -2.31
C PRO A 234 19.19 -11.42 -1.90
N GLN A 235 18.71 -12.41 -1.13
CA GLN A 235 17.34 -12.46 -0.60
C GLN A 235 17.00 -11.28 0.31
N ARG A 236 18.01 -10.67 0.96
CA ARG A 236 17.80 -9.62 1.99
C ARG A 236 17.22 -8.34 1.44
N ILE A 237 17.47 -8.02 0.17
CA ILE A 237 16.92 -6.83 -0.48
C ILE A 237 15.38 -6.95 -0.55
N TYR A 238 14.88 -8.12 -0.91
CA TYR A 238 13.45 -8.40 -0.95
C TYR A 238 12.83 -8.49 0.45
N GLU A 239 13.53 -9.06 1.43
CA GLU A 239 13.08 -9.10 2.84
C GLU A 239 13.03 -7.70 3.48
N CYS A 240 13.97 -6.83 3.12
CA CYS A 240 13.96 -5.42 3.48
C CYS A 240 12.75 -4.71 2.88
N MET A 241 12.42 -4.96 1.61
CA MET A 241 11.24 -4.37 0.98
C MET A 241 9.94 -4.87 1.63
N ILE A 242 9.82 -6.17 1.91
CA ILE A 242 8.68 -6.75 2.64
C ILE A 242 8.50 -6.04 3.99
N SER A 243 9.58 -5.88 4.77
CA SER A 243 9.53 -5.20 6.06
C SER A 243 9.13 -3.73 5.92
N THR A 244 9.64 -3.05 4.88
CA THR A 244 9.30 -1.66 4.57
C THR A 244 7.80 -1.53 4.28
N LEU A 245 7.25 -2.34 3.37
CA LEU A 245 5.83 -2.31 3.02
C LEU A 245 4.91 -2.59 4.21
N LYS A 246 5.28 -3.55 5.06
CA LYS A 246 4.49 -3.99 6.22
C LYS A 246 4.55 -3.01 7.40
N LYS A 247 5.65 -2.29 7.58
CA LYS A 247 5.88 -1.42 8.74
C LYS A 247 5.72 0.06 8.44
N MET A 248 5.73 0.47 7.17
CA MET A 248 5.53 1.87 6.78
C MET A 248 4.22 2.40 7.41
N PRO A 249 4.25 3.58 8.07
CA PRO A 249 3.08 4.15 8.74
C PRO A 249 2.13 4.79 7.72
N TRP A 250 1.50 3.96 6.87
CA TRP A 250 0.62 4.41 5.78
C TRP A 250 -0.58 5.26 6.24
N TYR A 251 -0.95 5.17 7.51
CA TYR A 251 -2.00 6.01 8.12
C TYR A 251 -1.57 7.48 8.31
N MET A 252 -0.28 7.81 8.21
CA MET A 252 0.24 9.19 8.28
C MET A 252 0.08 9.90 6.92
N THR A 253 -1.16 9.95 6.43
CA THR A 253 -1.51 10.38 5.06
C THR A 253 -1.17 11.85 4.78
N ASP A 254 -1.15 12.68 5.82
CA ASP A 254 -0.72 14.09 5.75
C ASP A 254 0.79 14.27 5.49
N HIS A 255 1.57 13.21 5.71
CA HIS A 255 3.03 13.25 5.65
C HIS A 255 3.62 12.35 4.55
N ILE A 256 2.76 11.71 3.77
CA ILE A 256 3.16 10.87 2.64
C ILE A 256 2.66 11.54 1.37
N THR A 257 3.60 11.87 0.48
CA THR A 257 3.29 12.47 -0.83
C THR A 257 3.01 11.42 -1.88
N ILE A 258 2.33 11.82 -2.97
CA ILE A 258 2.11 10.96 -4.14
C ILE A 258 3.45 10.47 -4.71
N ARG A 259 4.46 11.36 -4.79
CA ARG A 259 5.82 11.00 -5.25
C ARG A 259 6.46 9.93 -4.37
N GLN A 260 6.43 10.08 -3.05
CA GLN A 260 7.01 9.09 -2.13
C GLN A 260 6.29 7.73 -2.25
N ARG A 261 4.96 7.73 -2.27
CA ARG A 261 4.18 6.50 -2.51
C ARG A 261 4.59 5.84 -3.83
N HIS A 262 4.73 6.62 -4.90
CA HIS A 262 5.11 6.12 -6.21
C HIS A 262 6.52 5.51 -6.22
N SER A 263 7.49 6.14 -5.56
CA SER A 263 8.85 5.60 -5.43
C SER A 263 8.88 4.22 -4.74
N ILE A 264 8.11 4.04 -3.65
CA ILE A 264 7.98 2.75 -2.96
C ILE A 264 7.32 1.72 -3.89
N TYR A 265 6.29 2.13 -4.63
CA TYR A 265 5.61 1.26 -5.60
C TYR A 265 6.53 0.81 -6.73
N ASP A 266 7.25 1.75 -7.36
CA ASP A 266 8.12 1.50 -8.50
C ASP A 266 9.28 0.57 -8.12
N ALA A 267 9.89 0.80 -6.95
CA ALA A 267 10.89 -0.12 -6.39
C ALA A 267 10.30 -1.51 -6.11
N THR A 268 9.08 -1.59 -5.57
CA THR A 268 8.42 -2.89 -5.33
C THR A 268 8.20 -3.66 -6.63
N TYR A 269 7.63 -2.98 -7.64
CA TYR A 269 7.34 -3.56 -8.94
C TYR A 269 8.62 -4.09 -9.61
N THR A 270 9.66 -3.25 -9.63
CA THR A 270 10.97 -3.59 -10.21
C THR A 270 11.63 -4.76 -9.47
N LEU A 271 11.58 -4.79 -8.14
CA LEU A 271 12.11 -5.91 -7.36
C LEU A 271 11.34 -7.22 -7.62
N ILE A 272 10.02 -7.18 -7.80
CA ILE A 272 9.24 -8.37 -8.18
C ILE A 272 9.73 -8.89 -9.55
N GLU A 273 9.90 -8.01 -10.53
CA GLU A 273 10.39 -8.38 -11.86
C GLU A 273 11.80 -8.99 -11.83
N ILE A 274 12.73 -8.37 -11.11
CA ILE A 274 14.11 -8.87 -10.95
C ILE A 274 14.11 -10.24 -10.27
N LEU A 275 13.29 -10.42 -9.22
CA LEU A 275 13.21 -11.70 -8.51
C LEU A 275 12.62 -12.80 -9.37
N GLN A 276 11.55 -12.51 -10.12
CA GLN A 276 10.96 -13.45 -11.07
C GLN A 276 11.98 -13.89 -12.12
N ASN A 277 12.71 -12.95 -12.70
CA ASN A 277 13.74 -13.25 -13.70
C ASN A 277 14.88 -14.08 -13.08
N SER A 278 15.31 -13.74 -11.86
CA SER A 278 16.34 -14.51 -11.15
C SER A 278 15.91 -15.96 -10.87
N ILE A 279 14.65 -16.17 -10.48
CA ILE A 279 14.07 -17.50 -10.27
C ILE A 279 14.01 -18.28 -11.59
N ARG A 280 13.52 -17.66 -12.68
CA ARG A 280 13.47 -18.29 -14.01
C ARG A 280 14.86 -18.67 -14.53
N SER A 281 15.85 -17.83 -14.28
CA SER A 281 17.25 -18.05 -14.66
C SER A 281 18.00 -18.97 -13.69
N LEU A 282 17.34 -19.52 -12.66
CA LEU A 282 17.94 -20.42 -11.66
C LEU A 282 19.16 -19.81 -10.95
N VAL A 283 19.15 -18.49 -10.72
CA VAL A 283 20.22 -17.78 -10.01
C VAL A 283 20.00 -17.92 -8.51
N ASN A 284 21.02 -18.38 -7.77
CA ASN A 284 20.98 -18.52 -6.30
C ASN A 284 19.72 -19.25 -5.78
N VAL A 285 19.42 -20.41 -6.36
CA VAL A 285 18.15 -21.16 -6.18
C VAL A 285 17.77 -21.40 -4.71
N ASP A 286 18.75 -21.58 -3.82
CA ASP A 286 18.52 -21.82 -2.40
C ASP A 286 18.05 -20.57 -1.62
N LEU A 287 18.32 -19.37 -2.16
CA LEU A 287 18.07 -18.08 -1.51
C LEU A 287 16.96 -17.30 -2.21
N LEU A 288 16.99 -17.25 -3.55
CA LEU A 288 16.00 -16.59 -4.38
C LEU A 288 14.91 -17.58 -4.77
N THR A 289 13.97 -17.77 -3.86
CA THR A 289 12.98 -18.84 -3.96
C THR A 289 11.61 -18.33 -4.44
N PRO A 290 10.77 -19.19 -5.06
CA PRO A 290 9.37 -18.88 -5.32
C PRO A 290 8.59 -18.51 -4.05
N GLN A 291 9.00 -19.02 -2.89
CA GLN A 291 8.41 -18.63 -1.61
C GLN A 291 8.70 -17.17 -1.26
N LEU A 292 9.94 -16.69 -1.48
CA LEU A 292 10.29 -15.29 -1.29
C LEU A 292 9.48 -14.38 -2.22
N LEU A 293 9.31 -14.77 -3.49
CA LEU A 293 8.48 -14.05 -4.44
C LEU A 293 7.02 -13.95 -3.96
N ARG A 294 6.43 -15.07 -3.53
CA ARG A 294 5.06 -15.07 -2.98
C ARG A 294 4.92 -14.16 -1.77
N ARG A 295 5.92 -14.13 -0.87
CA ARG A 295 5.93 -13.23 0.29
C ARG A 295 5.97 -11.76 -0.12
N LEU A 296 6.83 -11.40 -1.08
CA LEU A 296 6.92 -10.03 -1.60
C LEU A 296 5.63 -9.59 -2.29
N VAL A 297 5.08 -10.42 -3.18
CA VAL A 297 3.79 -10.15 -3.85
C VAL A 297 2.66 -10.02 -2.82
N THR A 298 2.60 -10.92 -1.83
CA THR A 298 1.58 -10.84 -0.76
C THR A 298 1.70 -9.55 0.05
N ALA A 299 2.93 -9.14 0.41
CA ALA A 299 3.16 -7.88 1.11
C ALA A 299 2.73 -6.67 0.28
N ALA A 300 2.96 -6.70 -1.03
CA ALA A 300 2.57 -5.64 -1.95
C ALA A 300 1.05 -5.58 -2.17
N MET A 301 0.38 -6.72 -2.37
CA MET A 301 -1.07 -6.78 -2.55
C MET A 301 -1.83 -6.35 -1.27
N LEU A 302 -1.28 -6.67 -0.10
CA LEU A 302 -1.82 -6.24 1.19
C LEU A 302 -1.37 -4.83 1.61
N CYS A 303 -0.53 -4.15 0.82
CA CYS A 303 -0.04 -2.82 1.15
C CYS A 303 -1.20 -1.81 1.14
N PRO A 304 -1.52 -1.14 2.26
CA PRO A 304 -2.61 -0.17 2.31
C PRO A 304 -2.26 1.14 1.57
N GLY A 305 -0.98 1.40 1.35
CA GLY A 305 -0.50 2.56 0.60
C GLY A 305 -0.66 2.46 -0.92
N PHE A 306 -0.87 1.27 -1.47
CA PHE A 306 -1.00 1.10 -2.92
C PHE A 306 -2.45 1.23 -3.36
N SER A 307 -2.66 2.01 -4.42
CA SER A 307 -3.96 2.15 -5.10
C SER A 307 -4.42 0.83 -5.70
N VAL A 308 -5.72 0.76 -6.04
CA VAL A 308 -6.31 -0.40 -6.71
C VAL A 308 -5.54 -0.73 -8.00
N THR A 309 -5.31 0.25 -8.87
CA THR A 309 -4.59 0.03 -10.14
C THR A 309 -3.13 -0.36 -9.94
N GLN A 310 -2.44 0.17 -8.94
CA GLN A 310 -1.08 -0.29 -8.61
C GLN A 310 -1.06 -1.76 -8.21
N LYS A 311 -2.04 -2.21 -7.42
CA LYS A 311 -2.18 -3.62 -7.05
C LYS A 311 -2.56 -4.48 -8.24
N ASP A 312 -3.40 -3.98 -9.14
CA ASP A 312 -3.74 -4.65 -10.40
C ASP A 312 -2.49 -4.89 -11.27
N CYS A 313 -1.64 -3.87 -11.44
CA CYS A 313 -0.36 -4.02 -12.15
C CYS A 313 0.54 -5.08 -11.49
N ILE A 314 0.58 -5.15 -10.16
CA ILE A 314 1.34 -6.16 -9.42
C ILE A 314 0.71 -7.55 -9.59
N ALA A 315 -0.62 -7.67 -9.58
CA ALA A 315 -1.33 -8.91 -9.80
C ALA A 315 -1.08 -9.45 -11.22
N ALA A 316 -1.10 -8.57 -12.22
CA ALA A 316 -0.75 -8.90 -13.60
C ALA A 316 0.71 -9.34 -13.72
N LEU A 317 1.65 -8.60 -13.12
CA LEU A 317 3.08 -8.96 -13.10
C LEU A 317 3.31 -10.33 -12.42
N ALA A 318 2.61 -10.60 -11.33
CA ALA A 318 2.70 -11.85 -10.58
C ALA A 318 1.86 -12.99 -11.18
N ILE A 319 1.12 -12.73 -12.26
CA ILE A 319 0.23 -13.70 -12.94
C ILE A 319 -0.74 -14.35 -11.93
N LEU A 320 -1.37 -13.50 -11.09
CA LEU A 320 -2.39 -13.96 -10.16
C LEU A 320 -3.70 -14.26 -10.91
N ASP A 321 -4.36 -15.36 -10.55
CA ASP A 321 -5.69 -15.68 -11.06
C ASP A 321 -6.76 -14.81 -10.37
N ALA A 322 -7.91 -14.63 -11.04
CA ALA A 322 -8.99 -13.79 -10.54
C ALA A 322 -9.47 -14.16 -9.10
N PRO A 323 -9.59 -15.45 -8.72
CA PRO A 323 -9.91 -15.82 -7.34
C PRO A 323 -8.88 -15.33 -6.32
N THR A 324 -7.58 -15.45 -6.62
CA THR A 324 -6.51 -14.97 -5.74
C THR A 324 -6.51 -13.45 -5.66
N SER A 325 -6.66 -12.74 -6.78
CA SER A 325 -6.77 -11.28 -6.78
C SER A 325 -7.96 -10.81 -5.94
N LYS A 326 -9.12 -11.48 -6.06
CA LYS A 326 -10.31 -11.20 -5.25
C LYS A 326 -10.07 -11.43 -3.76
N SER A 327 -9.26 -12.43 -3.38
CA SER A 327 -8.88 -12.66 -1.97
C SER A 327 -8.08 -11.50 -1.36
N PHE A 328 -7.45 -10.67 -2.20
CA PHE A 328 -6.80 -9.41 -1.81
C PHE A 328 -7.72 -8.19 -1.90
N ASN A 329 -9.03 -8.40 -1.97
CA ASN A 329 -10.05 -7.36 -2.12
C ASN A 329 -9.85 -6.49 -3.38
N GLN A 330 -9.33 -7.08 -4.47
CA GLN A 330 -9.34 -6.42 -5.78
C GLN A 330 -10.74 -6.43 -6.39
N PRO A 331 -11.24 -5.30 -6.92
CA PRO A 331 -12.46 -5.26 -7.71
C PRO A 331 -12.25 -5.95 -9.08
N GLU A 332 -13.35 -6.31 -9.76
CA GLU A 332 -13.31 -7.05 -11.02
C GLU A 332 -12.62 -6.29 -12.17
N HIS A 333 -12.82 -4.98 -12.25
CA HIS A 333 -12.21 -4.09 -13.25
C HIS A 333 -11.15 -3.16 -12.63
N ALA A 334 -10.22 -3.72 -11.85
CA ALA A 334 -9.22 -2.96 -11.09
C ALA A 334 -8.30 -2.09 -11.97
N ASP A 335 -8.06 -2.50 -13.22
CA ASP A 335 -7.36 -1.73 -14.25
C ASP A 335 -8.03 -0.38 -14.54
N GLN A 336 -9.35 -0.28 -14.34
CA GLN A 336 -10.16 0.90 -14.65
C GLN A 336 -10.33 1.88 -13.47
N TRP A 337 -9.59 1.67 -12.37
CA TRP A 337 -9.59 2.53 -11.17
C TRP A 337 -8.51 3.64 -11.21
N ASN A 338 -7.89 3.86 -12.37
CA ASN A 338 -6.74 4.75 -12.58
C ASN A 338 -6.92 6.21 -12.09
N HIS A 339 -8.16 6.69 -11.94
CA HIS A 339 -8.47 8.03 -11.45
C HIS A 339 -8.60 8.12 -9.92
N LEU A 340 -8.59 6.99 -9.20
CA LEU A 340 -8.68 6.90 -7.75
C LEU A 340 -7.35 6.39 -7.19
N LEU A 341 -6.60 7.29 -6.56
CA LEU A 341 -5.29 7.04 -5.99
C LEU A 341 -5.39 6.52 -4.56
N THR A 342 -6.47 6.86 -3.86
CA THR A 342 -6.61 6.67 -2.41
C THR A 342 -7.81 5.82 -2.03
N LEU A 343 -8.89 5.88 -2.82
CA LEU A 343 -10.10 5.14 -2.55
C LEU A 343 -10.03 3.70 -3.09
N CYS A 344 -10.56 2.77 -2.30
CA CYS A 344 -10.75 1.38 -2.69
C CYS A 344 -12.12 0.85 -2.23
N PRO A 345 -12.57 -0.31 -2.74
CA PRO A 345 -13.77 -0.96 -2.23
C PRO A 345 -13.62 -1.30 -0.75
N ARG A 346 -14.68 -1.06 0.03
CA ARG A 346 -14.79 -1.53 1.41
C ARG A 346 -14.76 -3.06 1.44
N LEU A 347 -14.09 -3.61 2.45
CA LEU A 347 -14.04 -5.06 2.66
C LEU A 347 -15.44 -5.66 2.75
N ASN A 348 -15.65 -6.78 2.07
CA ASN A 348 -16.92 -7.54 2.04
C ASN A 348 -18.14 -6.76 1.51
N ILE A 349 -17.94 -5.70 0.73
CA ILE A 349 -19.05 -5.05 0.03
C ILE A 349 -19.61 -5.97 -1.06
N PRO A 350 -20.95 -6.09 -1.21
CA PRO A 350 -21.53 -6.78 -2.35
C PRO A 350 -21.11 -6.14 -3.68
N THR A 351 -20.72 -6.97 -4.66
CA THR A 351 -20.24 -6.51 -5.97
C THR A 351 -21.31 -5.71 -6.71
N ASP A 352 -22.56 -6.15 -6.69
CA ASP A 352 -23.68 -5.48 -7.36
C ASP A 352 -23.99 -4.10 -6.76
N LEU A 353 -23.79 -3.93 -5.45
CA LEU A 353 -23.89 -2.64 -4.78
C LEU A 353 -22.79 -1.69 -5.24
N LEU A 354 -21.54 -2.16 -5.29
CA LEU A 354 -20.42 -1.37 -5.81
C LEU A 354 -20.67 -0.94 -7.26
N ASP A 355 -21.10 -1.87 -8.12
CA ASP A 355 -21.38 -1.63 -9.53
C ASP A 355 -22.52 -0.61 -9.71
N TRP A 356 -23.53 -0.63 -8.84
CA TRP A 356 -24.60 0.37 -8.85
C TRP A 356 -24.07 1.79 -8.58
N TYR A 357 -23.19 1.98 -7.60
CA TYR A 357 -22.56 3.30 -7.36
C TYR A 357 -21.69 3.73 -8.54
N ILE A 358 -20.90 2.82 -9.09
CA ILE A 358 -20.05 3.10 -10.26
C ILE A 358 -20.91 3.52 -11.45
N ALA A 359 -22.02 2.83 -11.70
CA ALA A 359 -22.96 3.16 -12.77
C ALA A 359 -23.56 4.57 -12.60
N ILE A 360 -24.00 4.92 -11.38
CA ILE A 360 -24.54 6.26 -11.08
C ILE A 360 -23.49 7.34 -11.29
N ILE A 361 -22.28 7.12 -10.79
CA ILE A 361 -21.16 8.07 -10.96
C ILE A 361 -20.84 8.24 -12.45
N ARG A 362 -20.73 7.14 -13.19
CA ARG A 362 -20.46 7.15 -14.63
C ARG A 362 -21.53 7.92 -15.40
N GLU A 363 -22.80 7.58 -15.20
CA GLU A 363 -23.92 8.21 -15.90
C GLU A 363 -23.99 9.71 -15.61
N GLU A 364 -23.89 10.10 -14.34
CA GLU A 364 -23.96 11.51 -13.96
C GLU A 364 -22.79 12.34 -14.47
N THR A 365 -21.57 11.79 -14.43
CA THR A 365 -20.38 12.50 -14.94
C THR A 365 -20.41 12.65 -16.46
N ILE A 366 -20.92 11.65 -17.20
CA ILE A 366 -21.12 11.73 -18.64
C ILE A 366 -22.16 12.78 -19.00
N MET A 367 -23.33 12.75 -18.36
CA MET A 367 -24.39 13.73 -18.61
C MET A 367 -23.92 15.15 -18.30
N HIS A 368 -23.31 15.37 -17.13
CA HIS A 368 -22.86 16.70 -16.75
C HIS A 368 -21.76 17.24 -17.68
N ALA A 369 -20.85 16.38 -18.12
CA ALA A 369 -19.86 16.73 -19.11
C ALA A 369 -20.49 17.18 -20.44
N GLN A 370 -21.48 16.42 -20.96
CA GLN A 370 -22.17 16.74 -22.20
C GLN A 370 -22.93 18.08 -22.10
N GLU A 371 -23.64 18.31 -21.00
CA GLU A 371 -24.33 19.58 -20.74
C GLU A 371 -23.34 20.76 -20.80
N GLN A 372 -22.15 20.63 -20.21
CA GLN A 372 -21.14 21.69 -20.27
C GLN A 372 -20.53 21.86 -21.67
N ALA A 373 -20.36 20.75 -22.41
CA ALA A 373 -19.85 20.75 -23.79
C ALA A 373 -20.77 21.53 -24.74
N ASP A 374 -22.08 21.35 -24.58
CA ASP A 374 -23.09 22.04 -25.39
C ASP A 374 -23.02 23.57 -25.23
N HIS A 375 -22.52 24.04 -24.09
CA HIS A 375 -22.40 25.46 -23.77
C HIS A 375 -20.99 26.04 -24.04
N SER A 376 -19.98 25.22 -24.33
CA SER A 376 -18.60 25.69 -24.57
C SER A 376 -17.82 24.80 -25.55
N ARG A 377 -17.32 25.40 -26.64
CA ARG A 377 -16.48 24.72 -27.63
C ARG A 377 -15.14 24.26 -27.06
N GLU A 378 -14.58 25.01 -26.13
CA GLU A 378 -13.35 24.64 -25.41
C GLU A 378 -13.59 23.38 -24.58
N MET A 379 -14.74 23.32 -23.90
CA MET A 379 -15.15 22.16 -23.12
C MET A 379 -15.36 20.90 -23.98
N SER A 380 -15.93 21.07 -25.16
CA SER A 380 -16.10 19.97 -26.12
C SER A 380 -14.75 19.41 -26.61
N ALA A 381 -13.75 20.27 -26.84
CA ALA A 381 -12.41 19.84 -27.20
C ALA A 381 -11.73 19.07 -26.06
N GLU A 382 -11.81 19.58 -24.82
CA GLU A 382 -11.26 18.90 -23.64
C GLU A 382 -11.88 17.52 -23.41
N LEU A 383 -13.20 17.39 -23.57
CA LEU A 383 -13.89 16.11 -23.42
C LEU A 383 -13.50 15.08 -24.48
N THR A 384 -13.26 15.53 -25.71
CA THR A 384 -12.76 14.66 -26.78
C THR A 384 -11.37 14.12 -26.43
N THR A 385 -10.49 14.96 -25.90
CA THR A 385 -9.17 14.54 -25.42
C THR A 385 -9.28 13.59 -24.23
N PHE A 386 -10.11 13.91 -23.23
CA PHE A 386 -10.27 13.05 -22.04
C PHE A 386 -10.91 11.70 -22.39
N ALA A 387 -11.93 11.67 -23.25
CA ALA A 387 -12.59 10.44 -23.68
C ALA A 387 -11.64 9.51 -24.45
N SER A 388 -10.64 10.05 -25.14
CA SER A 388 -9.60 9.24 -25.79
C SER A 388 -8.62 8.56 -24.80
N ALA A 389 -8.53 9.09 -23.57
CA ALA A 389 -7.61 8.62 -22.54
C ALA A 389 -8.30 7.84 -21.40
N ALA A 390 -9.59 8.10 -21.15
CA ALA A 390 -10.35 7.50 -20.05
C ALA A 390 -11.04 6.20 -20.50
N HIS A 391 -10.94 5.16 -19.66
CA HIS A 391 -11.53 3.84 -19.96
C HIS A 391 -13.06 3.79 -19.75
N GLY A 392 -13.72 4.94 -19.56
CA GLY A 392 -15.17 5.08 -19.48
C GLY A 392 -15.84 4.48 -18.23
N TYR A 393 -15.13 3.68 -17.44
CA TYR A 393 -15.70 2.92 -16.31
C TYR A 393 -16.34 3.81 -15.24
N PHE A 394 -15.63 4.86 -14.81
CA PHE A 394 -16.14 5.90 -13.93
C PHE A 394 -16.62 7.16 -14.70
N GLY A 395 -16.82 7.05 -16.02
CA GLY A 395 -17.14 8.18 -16.87
C GLY A 395 -16.06 9.26 -16.82
N PHE A 396 -16.46 10.50 -16.50
CA PHE A 396 -15.56 11.66 -16.39
C PHE A 396 -15.18 11.99 -14.93
N LEU A 397 -15.24 11.03 -14.00
CA LEU A 397 -14.90 11.26 -12.59
C LEU A 397 -13.52 11.89 -12.38
N GLY A 398 -12.50 11.47 -13.14
CA GLY A 398 -11.15 12.05 -13.04
C GLY A 398 -11.13 13.57 -13.27
N ARG A 399 -12.02 14.09 -14.12
CA ARG A 399 -12.19 15.52 -14.37
C ARG A 399 -12.87 16.23 -13.17
N GLU A 400 -13.86 15.59 -12.56
CA GLU A 400 -14.58 16.12 -11.38
C GLU A 400 -13.70 16.15 -10.12
N ILE A 401 -12.75 15.21 -10.02
CA ILE A 401 -11.73 15.20 -8.96
C ILE A 401 -10.80 16.41 -9.13
N GLY A 402 -10.38 16.69 -10.36
CA GLY A 402 -9.57 17.87 -10.66
C GLY A 402 -8.18 17.82 -10.02
N MET A 403 -7.52 16.65 -10.05
CA MET A 403 -6.15 16.51 -9.56
C MET A 403 -5.23 17.52 -10.26
N PRO A 404 -4.32 18.18 -9.53
CA PRO A 404 -3.35 19.08 -10.14
C PRO A 404 -2.39 18.29 -11.04
N LYS A 405 -1.61 19.03 -11.84
CA LYS A 405 -0.63 18.46 -12.78
C LYS A 405 0.79 18.89 -12.40
N GLY A 406 1.78 18.12 -12.85
CA GLY A 406 3.20 18.47 -12.70
C GLY A 406 3.66 18.45 -11.24
N PRO A 407 4.56 19.36 -10.82
CA PRO A 407 5.15 19.33 -9.47
C PRO A 407 4.15 19.40 -8.33
N ALA A 408 3.00 20.06 -8.54
CA ALA A 408 1.94 20.17 -7.53
C ALA A 408 1.21 18.83 -7.30
N TYR A 409 1.16 17.96 -8.30
CA TYR A 409 0.67 16.60 -8.15
C TYR A 409 1.64 15.76 -7.31
N ASP A 410 2.92 15.84 -7.64
CA ASP A 410 3.95 15.05 -6.97
C ASP A 410 4.08 15.38 -5.48
N SER A 411 3.94 16.66 -5.11
CA SER A 411 4.03 17.14 -3.73
C SER A 411 2.73 17.03 -2.94
N MET A 412 1.62 16.68 -3.59
CA MET A 412 0.33 16.47 -2.92
C MET A 412 0.42 15.32 -1.94
N THR A 413 -0.15 15.49 -0.75
CA THR A 413 -0.23 14.44 0.26
C THR A 413 -1.35 13.46 -0.05
N LEU A 414 -1.26 12.23 0.49
CA LEU A 414 -2.33 11.25 0.33
C LEU A 414 -3.65 11.73 0.96
N ALA A 415 -3.58 12.50 2.06
CA ALA A 415 -4.75 13.10 2.68
C ALA A 415 -5.43 14.13 1.76
N GLN A 416 -4.65 14.98 1.09
CA GLN A 416 -5.17 15.96 0.14
C GLN A 416 -5.81 15.26 -1.07
N ALA A 417 -5.18 14.22 -1.60
CA ALA A 417 -5.73 13.41 -2.69
C ALA A 417 -7.06 12.76 -2.29
N ALA A 418 -7.13 12.16 -1.09
CA ALA A 418 -8.34 11.55 -0.57
C ALA A 418 -9.48 12.55 -0.39
N GLN A 419 -9.18 13.75 0.13
CA GLN A 419 -10.16 14.81 0.26
C GLN A 419 -10.76 15.21 -1.11
N LEU A 420 -9.93 15.34 -2.15
CA LEU A 420 -10.39 15.64 -3.51
C LEU A 420 -11.28 14.51 -4.07
N GLU A 421 -10.85 13.26 -3.92
CA GLU A 421 -11.59 12.07 -4.40
C GLU A 421 -12.96 11.93 -3.73
N ILE A 422 -13.00 11.97 -2.39
CA ILE A 422 -14.25 11.85 -1.61
C ILE A 422 -15.19 13.02 -1.91
N SER A 423 -14.66 14.24 -1.92
CA SER A 423 -15.48 15.43 -2.18
C SER A 423 -16.09 15.38 -3.59
N ALA A 424 -15.34 14.92 -4.59
CA ALA A 424 -15.84 14.75 -5.94
C ALA A 424 -16.92 13.66 -6.03
N MET A 425 -16.67 12.49 -5.43
CA MET A 425 -17.66 11.41 -5.39
C MET A 425 -18.97 11.84 -4.73
N GLN A 426 -18.90 12.50 -3.58
CA GLN A 426 -20.08 13.01 -2.88
C GLN A 426 -20.84 14.03 -3.72
N ARG A 427 -20.15 15.01 -4.34
CA ARG A 427 -20.80 15.99 -5.24
C ARG A 427 -21.52 15.32 -6.40
N VAL A 428 -20.88 14.36 -7.07
CA VAL A 428 -21.47 13.63 -8.20
C VAL A 428 -22.69 12.83 -7.74
N ILE A 429 -22.59 12.07 -6.64
CA ILE A 429 -23.71 11.26 -6.13
C ILE A 429 -24.89 12.16 -5.71
N LEU A 430 -24.62 13.25 -4.98
CA LEU A 430 -25.68 14.20 -4.58
C LEU A 430 -26.39 14.79 -5.80
N ARG A 431 -25.62 15.18 -6.83
CA ARG A 431 -26.17 15.72 -8.09
C ARG A 431 -27.00 14.69 -8.84
N ALA A 432 -26.50 13.45 -8.94
CA ALA A 432 -27.21 12.34 -9.60
C ALA A 432 -28.55 12.04 -8.91
N LEU A 433 -28.58 12.00 -7.58
CA LEU A 433 -29.78 11.73 -6.81
C LEU A 433 -30.76 12.90 -6.86
N ALA A 434 -30.28 14.15 -6.78
CA ALA A 434 -31.13 15.34 -6.84
C ALA A 434 -31.83 15.53 -8.20
N ARG A 435 -31.29 14.98 -9.29
CA ARG A 435 -31.92 15.01 -10.63
C ARG A 435 -33.01 13.95 -10.82
N ARG A 436 -32.93 12.87 -10.04
CA ARG A 436 -33.80 11.68 -10.18
C ARG A 436 -34.96 11.67 -9.19
N HIS A 437 -34.91 12.53 -8.16
CA HIS A 437 -36.04 12.94 -7.32
C HIS A 437 -36.70 14.18 -7.91
#